data_AF-A0A8J6ZJ32-F1
#
_entry.id   AF-A0A8J6ZJ32-F1
#
_cell.length_a   1.000
_cell.length_b   1.000
_cell.length_c   1.000
_cell.angle_alpha   90.00
_cell.angle_beta   90.00
_cell.angle_gamma   90.00
#
_symmetry.space_group_name_H-M   'P 1'
#
loop_
_entity.id
_entity.type
_entity.pdbx_description
1 polymer ?
#
loop_
_entity_poly.entity_id
_entity_poly.type
_entity_poly.pdbx_seq_one_letter_code
_entity_poly.pdbx_strand_id
1 'polypeptide(L)' 'MSDAPNAIENFSKAIELNPNLAQAYFARGKCYQFVGNMAQAQADLSKAAALGFRG' A
#
# COMPACT_ATOMS: atom_id res chain seq x y z
N MET A 1 15.27 4.75 12.83
CA MET A 1 14.15 5.66 12.46
C MET A 1 13.49 5.02 11.26
N SER A 2 12.29 4.49 11.43
CA SER A 2 11.66 3.57 10.47
C SER A 2 11.35 4.27 9.15
N ASP A 3 11.95 3.83 8.05
CA ASP A 3 11.80 4.34 6.67
C ASP A 3 10.38 4.16 6.06
N ALA A 4 9.35 4.11 6.89
CA ALA A 4 7.95 4.00 6.48
C ALA A 4 7.50 5.10 5.49
N PRO A 5 7.85 6.41 5.65
CA PRO A 5 7.46 7.43 4.68
C PRO A 5 8.10 7.19 3.30
N ASN A 6 9.37 6.78 3.25
CA ASN A 6 10.03 6.44 1.98
C ASN A 6 9.37 5.24 1.32
N ALA A 7 8.92 4.24 2.09
CA ALA A 7 8.23 3.08 1.55
C ALA A 7 6.89 3.46 0.88
N ILE A 8 6.10 4.35 1.51
CA ILE A 8 4.81 4.81 0.96
C ILE A 8 5.01 5.48 -0.40
N GLU A 9 6.03 6.33 -0.53
CA GLU A 9 6.32 7.02 -1.78
C GLU A 9 6.76 6.05 -2.89
N ASN A 10 7.63 5.08 -2.56
CA ASN A 10 8.06 4.04 -3.50
C ASN A 10 6.89 3.18 -3.99
N PHE A 11 6.00 2.76 -3.09
CA PHE A 11 4.80 2.00 -3.49
C PHE A 11 3.82 2.84 -4.28
N SER A 12 3.73 4.15 -4.01
CA SER A 12 2.89 5.06 -4.80
C SER A 12 3.38 5.14 -6.24
N LYS A 13 4.69 5.29 -6.47
CA LYS A 13 5.28 5.24 -7.81
C LYS A 13 5.07 3.88 -8.48
N ALA A 14 5.19 2.78 -7.73
CA ALA A 14 4.93 1.45 -8.27
C ALA A 14 3.46 1.26 -8.70
N ILE A 15 2.52 1.88 -7.98
CA ILE A 15 1.08 1.91 -8.32
C ILE A 15 0.83 2.80 -9.54
N GLU A 16 1.52 3.93 -9.67
CA GLU A 16 1.43 4.79 -10.86
C GLU A 16 1.94 4.08 -12.11
N LEU A 17 3.04 3.32 -11.98
CA LEU A 17 3.60 2.52 -13.07
C LEU A 17 2.73 1.30 -13.40
N ASN A 18 2.18 0.64 -12.38
CA ASN A 18 1.30 -0.51 -12.54
C ASN A 18 0.12 -0.45 -11.56
N PRO A 19 -1.02 0.09 -11.98
CA PRO A 19 -2.20 0.23 -11.12
C PRO A 19 -2.88 -1.11 -10.79
N ASN A 20 -2.41 -2.22 -11.35
CA ASN A 20 -2.88 -3.57 -11.01
C ASN A 20 -1.92 -4.30 -10.07
N LEU A 21 -0.89 -3.62 -9.55
CA LEU A 21 0.10 -4.22 -8.67
C LEU A 21 -0.44 -4.38 -7.24
N ALA A 22 -1.16 -5.47 -7.02
CA ALA A 22 -1.84 -5.76 -5.77
C ALA A 22 -0.89 -5.82 -4.55
N GLN A 23 0.35 -6.30 -4.73
CA GLN A 23 1.39 -6.26 -3.70
C GLN A 23 1.76 -4.85 -3.26
N ALA A 24 1.83 -3.88 -4.18
CA ALA A 24 2.20 -2.51 -3.84
C ALA A 24 1.11 -1.84 -3.00
N TYR A 25 -0.17 -2.08 -3.33
CA TYR A 25 -1.28 -1.65 -2.49
C TYR A 25 -1.22 -2.30 -1.10
N PHE A 26 -0.99 -3.61 -1.01
CA PHE A 26 -0.89 -4.26 0.30
C PHE A 26 0.26 -3.72 1.16
N ALA A 27 1.44 -3.56 0.56
CA ALA A 27 2.63 -3.06 1.25
C ALA A 27 2.46 -1.59 1.67
N ARG A 28 1.92 -0.74 0.79
CA ARG A 28 1.59 0.66 1.13
C ARG A 28 0.55 0.74 2.24
N GLY A 29 -0.47 -0.13 2.19
CA GLY A 29 -1.47 -0.24 3.24
C GLY A 29 -0.89 -0.61 4.60
N LYS A 30 0.07 -1.55 4.65
CA LYS A 30 0.80 -1.87 5.89
C LYS A 30 1.65 -0.71 6.40
N CYS A 31 2.32 0.02 5.51
CA CYS A 31 3.05 1.23 5.90
C CYS A 31 2.11 2.29 6.48
N TYR A 32 0.92 2.46 5.90
CA TYR A 32 -0.10 3.36 6.43
C TYR A 32 -0.60 2.94 7.82
N GLN A 33 -0.76 1.64 8.10
CA GLN A 33 -1.06 1.18 9.46
C GLN A 33 0.05 1.55 10.44
N PHE A 34 1.31 1.40 10.02
CA PHE A 34 2.47 1.69 10.87
C PHE A 34 2.58 3.18 11.23
N VAL A 35 2.20 4.07 10.32
CA VAL A 35 2.14 5.53 10.60
C VAL A 35 0.81 5.97 11.24
N GLY A 36 -0.09 5.03 11.56
CA GLY A 36 -1.38 5.31 12.20
C GLY A 36 -2.48 5.80 11.25
N ASN A 37 -2.26 5.81 9.94
CA ASN A 37 -3.25 6.21 8.95
C ASN A 37 -4.12 5.03 8.52
N MET A 38 -5.05 4.63 9.38
CA MET A 38 -5.93 3.49 9.14
C MET A 38 -6.86 3.68 7.94
N ALA A 39 -7.27 4.92 7.63
CA ALA A 39 -8.15 5.20 6.50
C ALA A 39 -7.49 4.87 5.16
N GLN A 40 -6.27 5.36 4.94
CA GLN A 40 -5.50 5.03 3.73
C GLN A 40 -5.12 3.55 3.70
N ALA A 41 -4.77 2.97 4.85
CA ALA A 41 -4.46 1.55 4.95
C ALA A 41 -5.61 0.66 4.47
N GLN A 42 -6.83 0.93 4.93
CA GLN A 42 -8.00 0.12 4.58
C GLN A 42 -8.37 0.26 3.10
N ALA A 43 -8.24 1.47 2.53
CA ALA A 43 -8.47 1.71 1.12
C ALA A 43 -7.49 0.90 0.25
N ASP A 44 -6.20 0.94 0.60
CA ASP A 44 -5.14 0.22 -0.11
C ASP A 44 -5.31 -1.30 0.02
N LEU A 45 -5.59 -1.81 1.23
CA LEU A 45 -5.82 -3.23 1.45
C LEU A 45 -7.06 -3.74 0.70
N SER A 46 -8.13 -2.94 0.64
CA SER A 46 -9.33 -3.28 -0.12
C SER A 46 -9.04 -3.34 -1.63
N LYS A 47 -8.22 -2.41 -2.13
CA LYS A 47 -7.77 -2.41 -3.53
C LYS A 47 -6.91 -3.63 -3.84
N ALA A 48 -5.99 -3.98 -2.95
CA ALA A 48 -5.16 -5.19 -3.08
C ALA A 48 -6.04 -6.44 -3.15
N ALA A 49 -7.02 -6.58 -2.27
CA ALA A 49 -7.96 -7.71 -2.27
C ALA A 49 -8.80 -7.76 -3.56
N ALA A 50 -9.28 -6.61 -4.05
CA ALA A 50 -10.03 -6.51 -5.31
C ALA A 50 -9.19 -6.91 -6.53
N LEU A 51 -7.88 -6.69 -6.49
CA LEU A 51 -6.93 -7.14 -7.52
C LEU A 51 -6.54 -8.63 -7.37
N GLY A 52 -7.18 -9.36 -6.45
CA GLY A 52 -6.92 -10.78 -6.24
C GLY A 52 -5.71 -11.07 -5.33
N PHE A 53 -5.20 -10.07 -4.61
CA PHE A 53 -4.15 -10.31 -3.62
C PHE A 53 -4.71 -11.12 -2.45
N ARG A 54 -4.30 -12.39 -2.40
CA ARG A 54 -4.44 -13.26 -1.24
C ARG A 54 -3.08 -13.33 -0.58
N GLY A 55 -2.82 -12.36 0.30
CA GLY A 55 -1.62 -12.33 1.14
C GLY A 55 -1.66 -13.39 2.23
#